data_AF-A0A7S1RPK4-F1
#
_entry.id   AF-A0A7S1RPK4-F1
#
_cell.length_a   1.000
_cell.length_b   1.000
_cell.length_c   1.000
_cell.angle_alpha   90.00
_cell.angle_beta   90.00
_cell.angle_gamma   90.00
#
_symmetry.space_group_name_H-M   'P 1'
#
loop_
_entity.id
_entity.type
_entity.pdbx_description
1 polymer ?
#
loop_
_entity_poly.entity_id
_entity_poly.type
_entity_poly.pdbx_seq_one_letter_code
_entity_poly.pdbx_strand_id
1 'polypeptide(L)'
;GEEEEEDEGDVNAMHEQFKVGEITSLHAIKKKKGFFFCEVEAGRDDPVTVVTSHQNLEVGLKVIMALEGSKVQGKAVEGAHLHGEWSAAVICSPAEMGWKKGNA
;
A
#
# COMPACT_ATOMS: atom_id res chain seq x y z
N GLY A 1 -40.60 -4.65 -6.65
CA GLY A 1 -39.49 -5.39 -7.25
C GLY A 1 -38.54 -4.32 -7.70
N GLU A 2 -37.56 -4.03 -6.87
CA GLU A 2 -36.43 -3.20 -7.25
C GLU A 2 -35.32 -4.22 -7.45
N GLU A 3 -35.05 -4.54 -8.71
CA GLU A 3 -33.88 -5.30 -9.09
C GLU A 3 -32.71 -4.34 -8.89
N GLU A 4 -31.91 -4.60 -7.85
CA GLU A 4 -30.60 -3.97 -7.69
C GLU A 4 -29.76 -4.43 -8.89
N GLU A 5 -29.49 -3.52 -9.83
CA GLU A 5 -28.50 -3.76 -10.88
C GLU A 5 -27.15 -3.96 -10.18
N GLU A 6 -26.73 -5.21 -10.04
CA GLU A 6 -25.37 -5.55 -9.65
C GLU A 6 -24.44 -5.01 -10.73
N ASP A 7 -23.64 -4.00 -10.39
CA ASP A 7 -22.56 -3.50 -11.22
C ASP A 7 -21.58 -4.67 -11.45
N GLU A 8 -21.75 -5.40 -12.56
CA GLU A 8 -20.87 -6.48 -13.03
C GLU A 8 -19.53 -5.87 -13.50
N GLY A 9 -18.81 -5.25 -12.58
CA GLY A 9 -17.45 -4.77 -12.83
C GLY A 9 -16.51 -5.94 -13.12
N ASP A 10 -15.53 -5.73 -14.01
CA ASP A 10 -14.46 -6.70 -14.23
C ASP A 10 -13.65 -6.86 -12.93
N VAL A 11 -13.80 -8.01 -12.27
CA VAL A 11 -13.08 -8.36 -11.04
C VAL A 11 -11.56 -8.43 -11.23
N ASN A 12 -11.08 -8.44 -12.48
CA ASN A 12 -9.66 -8.40 -12.82
C ASN A 12 -9.15 -7.00 -13.19
N ALA A 13 -10.02 -5.98 -13.19
CA ALA A 13 -9.62 -4.62 -13.52
C ALA A 13 -8.56 -4.12 -12.52
N MET A 14 -7.45 -3.59 -13.04
CA MET A 14 -6.40 -3.02 -12.21
C MET A 14 -6.84 -1.66 -11.66
N HIS A 15 -6.80 -1.48 -10.35
CA HIS A 15 -7.06 -0.18 -9.75
C HIS A 15 -5.92 0.80 -10.07
N GLU A 16 -6.24 2.01 -10.54
CA GLU A 16 -5.23 2.99 -10.95
C GLU A 16 -4.36 3.45 -9.78
N GLN A 17 -4.97 3.64 -8.60
CA GLN A 17 -4.30 4.21 -7.43
C GLN A 17 -3.68 3.18 -6.49
N PHE A 18 -4.18 1.93 -6.49
CA PHE A 18 -3.88 0.94 -5.46
C PHE A 18 -3.39 -0.34 -6.13
N LYS A 19 -2.22 -0.81 -5.70
CA LYS A 19 -1.59 -2.02 -6.19
C LYS A 19 -1.42 -3.00 -5.04
N VAL A 20 -1.57 -4.28 -5.34
CA VAL A 20 -1.23 -5.35 -4.40
C VAL A 20 0.24 -5.72 -4.63
N GLY A 21 0.99 -5.86 -3.55
CA GLY A 21 2.37 -6.35 -3.58
C GLY A 21 2.67 -7.25 -2.39
N GLU A 22 3.78 -7.97 -2.45
CA GLU A 22 4.25 -8.88 -1.41
C GLU A 22 5.55 -8.37 -0.79
N ILE A 23 5.62 -8.29 0.54
CA ILE A 23 6.84 -7.88 1.24
C ILE A 23 7.91 -8.96 1.06
N THR A 24 9.02 -8.63 0.42
CA THR A 24 10.16 -9.55 0.20
C THR A 24 11.32 -9.29 1.15
N SER A 25 11.43 -8.07 1.68
CA SER A 25 12.43 -7.67 2.68
C SER A 25 11.81 -6.72 3.70
N LEU A 26 12.17 -6.88 4.98
CA LEU A 26 11.65 -6.06 6.07
C LEU A 26 12.72 -5.87 7.15
N HIS A 27 12.98 -4.63 7.54
CA HIS A 27 13.80 -4.35 8.72
C HIS A 27 13.39 -3.08 9.46
N ALA A 28 13.64 -3.03 10.76
CA ALA A 28 13.40 -1.84 11.57
C ALA A 28 14.48 -0.77 11.32
N ILE A 29 14.07 0.49 11.15
CA ILE A 29 15.01 1.60 10.94
C ILE A 29 15.66 1.98 12.26
N LYS A 30 16.98 1.70 12.39
CA LYS A 30 17.73 1.87 13.65
C LYS A 30 17.63 3.27 14.25
N LYS A 31 17.61 4.31 13.42
CA LYS A 31 17.57 5.72 13.86
C LYS A 31 16.17 6.26 14.15
N LYS A 32 15.10 5.48 13.90
CA LYS A 32 13.72 5.87 14.20
C LYS A 32 12.90 4.66 14.68
N LYS A 33 12.72 4.57 16.00
CA LYS A 33 11.88 3.53 16.62
C LYS A 33 10.45 3.57 16.08
N GLY A 34 9.90 2.38 15.79
CA GLY A 34 8.53 2.21 15.31
C GLY A 34 8.35 2.41 13.81
N PHE A 35 9.44 2.61 13.06
CA PHE A 35 9.44 2.67 11.61
C PHE A 35 10.23 1.50 11.01
N PHE A 36 9.76 1.05 9.86
CA PHE A 36 10.30 -0.07 9.12
C PHE A 36 10.58 0.34 7.69
N PHE A 37 11.58 -0.27 7.09
CA PHE A 37 11.83 -0.26 5.67
C PHE A 37 11.40 -1.61 5.10
N CYS A 38 10.67 -1.57 4.00
CA CYS A 38 10.19 -2.74 3.28
C CYS A 38 10.61 -2.66 1.82
N GLU A 39 10.97 -3.79 1.23
CA GLU A 39 10.94 -3.97 -0.23
C GLU A 39 9.71 -4.80 -0.56
N VAL A 40 8.97 -4.37 -1.58
CA VAL A 40 7.69 -4.97 -1.96
C VAL A 40 7.71 -5.30 -3.45
N GLU A 41 7.54 -6.59 -3.75
CA GLU A 41 7.39 -7.07 -5.13
C GLU A 41 5.97 -6.77 -5.61
N ALA A 42 5.86 -6.09 -6.76
CA ALA A 42 4.59 -5.59 -7.28
C ALA A 42 4.45 -5.78 -8.79
N GLY A 43 5.16 -6.76 -9.37
CA GLY A 43 5.13 -7.07 -10.79
C GLY A 43 5.86 -6.02 -11.64
N ARG A 44 6.92 -5.43 -11.09
CA ARG A 44 7.76 -4.41 -11.74
C ARG A 44 9.17 -4.96 -11.91
N ASP A 45 9.98 -4.27 -12.72
CA ASP A 45 11.38 -4.67 -12.92
C ASP A 45 12.20 -4.60 -11.62
N ASP A 46 11.92 -3.59 -10.79
CA ASP A 46 12.56 -3.38 -9.49
C ASP A 46 11.53 -3.41 -8.34
N PRO A 47 11.89 -3.98 -7.17
CA PRO A 47 11.05 -3.91 -5.97
C PRO A 47 10.76 -2.47 -5.53
N VAL A 48 9.56 -2.24 -5.02
CA VAL A 48 9.14 -0.94 -4.51
C VAL A 48 9.60 -0.78 -3.05
N THR A 49 10.33 0.28 -2.76
CA THR A 49 10.77 0.58 -1.39
C THR A 49 9.73 1.41 -0.65
N VAL A 50 9.46 1.03 0.61
CA VAL A 50 8.49 1.72 1.46
C VAL A 50 9.04 1.90 2.87
N VAL A 51 8.99 3.13 3.37
CA VAL A 51 9.19 3.44 4.78
C VAL A 51 7.83 3.62 5.45
N THR A 52 7.56 2.85 6.50
CA THR A 52 6.23 2.74 7.09
C THR A 52 6.28 2.63 8.61
N SER A 53 5.22 3.11 9.27
CA SER A 53 4.99 2.92 10.72
C SER A 53 3.98 1.80 11.01
N HIS A 54 3.45 1.13 9.97
CA HIS A 54 2.54 0.00 10.13
C HIS A 54 3.22 -1.11 10.94
N GLN A 55 2.47 -1.63 11.91
CA GLN A 55 2.90 -2.75 12.75
C GLN A 55 2.42 -4.07 12.13
N ASN A 56 2.90 -5.19 12.67
CA ASN A 56 2.52 -6.55 12.23
C ASN A 56 2.86 -6.83 10.76
N LEU A 57 3.97 -6.25 10.29
CA LEU A 57 4.52 -6.55 8.97
C LEU A 57 5.43 -7.78 9.08
N GLU A 58 5.39 -8.63 8.07
CA GLU A 58 6.28 -9.78 7.92
C GLU A 58 6.58 -10.03 6.43
N VAL A 59 7.70 -10.69 6.15
CA VAL A 59 8.04 -11.13 4.79
C VAL A 59 7.01 -12.18 4.35
N GLY A 60 6.57 -12.10 3.09
CA GLY A 60 5.49 -12.90 2.51
C GLY A 60 4.09 -12.29 2.69
N LEU A 61 3.95 -11.21 3.48
CA LEU A 61 2.68 -10.54 3.66
C LEU A 61 2.28 -9.77 2.39
N LYS A 62 1.05 -10.00 1.90
CA LYS A 62 0.45 -9.20 0.85
C LYS A 62 -0.12 -7.91 1.42
N VAL A 63 0.28 -6.79 0.83
CA VAL A 63 -0.13 -5.44 1.22
C VAL A 63 -0.72 -4.70 0.04
N ILE A 64 -1.58 -3.73 0.34
CA ILE A 64 -2.06 -2.77 -0.65
C ILE A 64 -1.21 -1.50 -0.52
N MET A 65 -0.76 -0.97 -1.64
CA MET A 65 0.08 0.22 -1.69
C MET A 65 -0.39 1.21 -2.74
N ALA A 66 -0.14 2.49 -2.51
CA ALA A 66 -0.25 3.53 -3.51
C ALA A 66 1.15 4.02 -3.88
N LEU A 67 1.49 3.91 -5.17
CA LEU A 67 2.79 4.30 -5.71
C LEU A 67 2.90 5.83 -5.83
N GLU A 68 4.13 6.35 -5.88
CA GLU A 68 4.39 7.73 -6.28
C GLU A 68 3.58 8.15 -7.53
N GLY A 69 2.95 9.32 -7.46
CA GLY A 69 2.02 9.82 -8.49
C GLY A 69 0.56 9.40 -8.30
N SER A 70 0.28 8.42 -7.43
CA SER A 70 -1.09 8.03 -7.06
C SER A 70 -1.73 9.09 -6.15
N LYS A 71 -3.04 8.98 -5.93
CA LYS A 71 -3.77 9.81 -4.95
C LYS A 71 -4.39 8.93 -3.87
N VAL A 72 -4.14 9.27 -2.61
CA VAL A 72 -4.76 8.64 -1.43
C VAL A 72 -5.54 9.70 -0.68
N GLN A 73 -6.84 9.50 -0.48
CA GLN A 73 -7.74 10.50 0.14
C GLN A 73 -7.61 11.91 -0.48
N GLY A 74 -7.44 11.98 -1.80
CA GLY A 74 -7.27 13.23 -2.54
C GLY A 74 -5.88 13.87 -2.46
N LYS A 75 -4.93 13.28 -1.72
CA LYS A 75 -3.55 13.76 -1.61
C LYS A 75 -2.63 12.96 -2.51
N ALA A 76 -1.72 13.63 -3.21
CA ALA A 76 -0.71 12.98 -4.04
C ALA A 76 0.28 12.21 -3.15
N VAL A 77 0.68 11.02 -3.60
CA VAL A 77 1.80 10.29 -3.03
C VAL A 77 3.08 10.81 -3.69
N GLU A 78 3.97 11.38 -2.88
CA GLU A 78 5.27 11.89 -3.32
C GLU A 78 6.39 10.99 -2.80
N GLY A 79 7.35 10.65 -3.65
CA GLY A 79 8.54 9.92 -3.25
C GLY A 79 9.44 10.79 -2.36
N ALA A 80 9.96 10.22 -1.26
CA ALA A 80 10.77 10.99 -0.32
C ALA A 80 11.79 10.14 0.45
N HIS A 81 12.88 10.77 0.90
CA HIS A 81 13.79 10.18 1.87
C HIS A 81 13.22 10.30 3.29
N LEU A 82 12.67 9.20 3.80
CA LEU A 82 12.09 9.12 5.13
C LEU A 82 13.03 8.36 6.05
N HIS A 83 13.49 9.04 7.10
CA HIS A 83 14.50 8.47 8.00
C HIS A 83 15.66 7.88 7.17
N GLY A 84 16.17 8.66 6.21
CA GLY A 84 17.30 8.35 5.33
C GLY A 84 17.23 7.04 4.55
N GLU A 85 16.04 6.49 4.35
CA GLU A 85 15.75 5.48 3.34
C GLU A 85 14.78 6.09 2.32
N TRP A 86 14.86 5.69 1.05
CA TRP A 86 13.91 6.16 0.03
C TRP A 86 12.58 5.41 0.13
N SER A 87 11.47 6.14 0.14
CA SER A 87 10.11 5.59 0.08
C SER A 87 9.45 6.03 -1.22
N ALA A 88 9.14 5.08 -2.10
CA ALA A 88 8.53 5.30 -3.41
C ALA A 88 7.01 5.04 -3.43
N ALA A 89 6.45 4.63 -2.29
CA ALA A 89 5.04 4.35 -2.11
C ALA A 89 4.62 4.50 -0.64
N VAL A 90 3.32 4.42 -0.40
CA VAL A 90 2.72 4.25 0.94
C VAL A 90 1.95 2.94 0.99
N ILE A 91 2.05 2.21 2.10
CA ILE A 91 1.14 1.08 2.40
C ILE A 91 -0.20 1.67 2.86
N CYS A 92 -1.31 1.15 2.34
CA CYS A 92 -2.65 1.65 2.63
C CYS A 92 -3.44 0.68 3.51
N SER A 93 -3.97 1.22 4.60
CA SER A 93 -4.99 0.59 5.45
C SER A 93 -6.39 0.67 4.82
N PRO A 94 -7.37 -0.11 5.32
CA PRO A 94 -8.76 0.01 4.90
C PRO A 94 -9.31 1.44 4.98
N ALA A 95 -8.95 2.19 6.02
CA ALA A 95 -9.40 3.58 6.17
C ALA A 95 -8.82 4.51 5.08
N GLU A 96 -7.57 4.30 4.66
CA GLU A 96 -6.93 5.06 3.58
C GLU A 96 -7.55 4.75 2.21
N MET A 97 -8.06 3.54 2.03
CA MET A 97 -8.82 3.12 0.86
C MET A 97 -10.29 3.54 0.91
N GLY A 98 -10.73 4.22 1.97
CA GLY A 98 -12.13 4.62 2.16
C GLY A 98 -13.06 3.45 2.50
N TRP A 99 -12.52 2.28 2.83
CA TRP A 99 -13.32 1.13 3.21
C TRP A 99 -13.87 1.35 4.61
N LYS A 100 -15.20 1.26 4.73
CA LYS A 100 -15.86 1.27 6.03
C LYS A 100 -15.40 0.04 6.80
N LYS A 101 -15.16 0.22 8.10
CA LYS A 101 -14.92 -0.91 9.00
C LYS A 101 -16.12 -1.84 8.88
N GLY A 102 -15.89 -3.06 8.39
CA GLY A 102 -16.94 -4.07 8.35
C GLY A 102 -17.47 -4.31 9.77
N ASN A 103 -18.77 -4.53 9.91
CA ASN A 103 -19.34 -5.08 11.14
C ASN A 103 -18.93 -6.55 11.19
N ALA A 104 -17.77 -6.83 11.81
CA ALA A 104 -17.35 -8.18 12.16
C ALA A 104 -18.06 -8.63 13.43
#